data_AF-A0A3L7TVI6-F1
#
_entry.id   AF-A0A3L7TVI6-F1
#
_cell.length_a   1.000
_cell.length_b   1.000
_cell.length_c   1.000
_cell.angle_alpha   90.00
_cell.angle_beta   90.00
_cell.angle_gamma   90.00
#
_symmetry.space_group_name_H-M   'P 1'
#
loop_
_entity.id
_entity.type
_entity.pdbx_description
1 polymer ?
#
loop_
_entity_poly.entity_id
_entity_poly.type
_entity_poly.pdbx_seq_one_letter_code
_entity_poly.pdbx_strand_id
1 'polypeptide(L)' 'MGPDSRVYDAIVVGAGLAGLTAAKSLIDAGLDVLVLEADERPGGRLKTDRVDGFL' A
#
# COMPACT_ATOMS: atom_id res chain seq x y z
N MET A 1 15.66 -5.69 19.21
CA MET A 1 14.43 -5.15 18.61
C MET A 1 13.91 -4.07 19.55
N GLY A 2 13.66 -2.86 19.04
CA GLY A 2 13.11 -1.77 19.86
C GLY A 2 11.67 -2.07 20.31
N PRO A 3 11.15 -1.35 21.31
CA PRO A 3 9.83 -1.61 21.89
C PRO A 3 8.65 -1.53 20.90
N ASP A 4 8.86 -0.95 19.71
CA ASP A 4 7.83 -0.79 18.66
C ASP A 4 7.92 -1.82 17.51
N SER A 5 8.70 -2.89 17.65
CA SER A 5 8.84 -3.86 16.58
C SER A 5 7.63 -4.80 16.49
N ARG A 6 6.72 -4.54 15.56
CA ARG A 6 5.66 -5.47 15.16
C ARG A 6 6.16 -6.42 14.07
N VAL A 7 5.74 -7.68 14.16
CA VAL A 7 5.99 -8.71 13.13
C VAL A 7 4.77 -8.76 12.22
N TYR A 8 5.02 -8.86 10.91
CA TYR A 8 4.00 -9.03 9.87
C TYR A 8 4.30 -10.32 9.09
N ASP A 9 3.27 -10.98 8.57
CA ASP A 9 3.43 -12.16 7.73
C ASP A 9 4.05 -11.80 6.37
N ALA A 10 3.76 -10.59 5.87
CA ALA A 10 4.37 -10.04 4.67
C ALA A 10 4.50 -8.51 4.71
N ILE A 11 5.51 -7.99 4.01
CA ILE A 11 5.68 -6.56 3.76
C ILE A 11 5.69 -6.33 2.24
N VAL A 12 4.78 -5.50 1.75
CA VAL A 12 4.72 -5.07 0.35
C VAL A 12 5.33 -3.68 0.22
N VAL A 13 6.33 -3.54 -0.65
CA VAL A 13 7.00 -2.26 -0.91
C VAL A 13 6.44 -1.67 -2.21
N GLY A 14 5.80 -0.51 -2.10
CA GLY A 14 5.08 0.22 -3.14
C GLY A 14 3.56 0.00 -3.06
N ALA A 15 2.80 1.08 -2.89
CA ALA A 15 1.34 1.13 -2.93
C ALA A 15 0.80 1.56 -4.32
N GLY A 16 1.49 1.17 -5.40
CA GLY A 16 0.94 1.21 -6.75
C GLY A 16 -0.07 0.08 -6.99
N LEU A 17 -0.67 0.03 -8.20
CA LEU A 17 -1.65 -1.01 -8.54
C LEU A 17 -1.20 -2.43 -8.19
N ALA A 18 -0.01 -2.83 -8.64
CA ALA A 18 0.50 -4.18 -8.41
C ALA A 18 0.67 -4.49 -6.91
N GLY A 19 1.22 -3.55 -6.14
CA GLY A 19 1.44 -3.74 -4.70
C GLY A 19 0.13 -3.80 -3.92
N LEU A 20 -0.83 -2.95 -4.22
CA LEU A 20 -2.16 -2.99 -3.59
C LEU A 20 -2.93 -4.26 -3.97
N THR A 21 -2.84 -4.73 -5.21
CA THR A 21 -3.42 -6.02 -5.62
C THR A 21 -2.77 -7.18 -4.86
N ALA A 22 -1.44 -7.20 -4.76
CA ALA A 22 -0.73 -8.23 -4.01
C ALA A 22 -1.11 -8.22 -2.52
N ALA A 23 -1.12 -7.04 -1.89
CA ALA A 23 -1.54 -6.88 -0.50
C ALA A 23 -2.97 -7.36 -0.30
N LYS A 24 -3.89 -7.00 -1.20
CA LYS A 24 -5.27 -7.50 -1.16
C LYS A 24 -5.34 -9.02 -1.21
N SER A 25 -4.62 -9.67 -2.12
CA SER A 25 -4.60 -11.14 -2.22
C SER A 25 -4.06 -11.81 -0.95
N LEU A 26 -3.04 -11.23 -0.31
CA LEU A 26 -2.47 -11.74 0.94
C LEU A 26 -3.44 -11.54 2.12
N ILE A 27 -4.13 -10.40 2.18
CA ILE A 27 -5.17 -10.13 3.19
C ILE A 27 -6.35 -11.09 3.01
N ASP A 28 -6.80 -11.31 1.77
CA ASP A 28 -7.89 -12.25 1.47
C ASP A 28 -7.50 -13.70 1.86
N ALA A 29 -6.20 -14.01 1.96
CA ALA A 29 -5.66 -15.27 2.46
C ALA A 29 -5.51 -15.33 4.00
N GLY A 30 -5.85 -14.25 4.72
CA GLY A 30 -5.82 -14.18 6.18
C GLY A 30 -4.48 -13.76 6.80
N LEU A 31 -3.57 -13.16 6.02
CA LEU A 31 -2.24 -12.74 6.47
C LEU A 31 -2.24 -11.30 7.01
N ASP A 32 -1.43 -11.01 8.03
CA ASP A 32 -1.13 -9.65 8.51
C ASP A 32 -0.07 -9.00 7.60
N VAL A 33 -0.47 -7.96 6.85
CA VAL A 33 0.34 -7.36 5.79
C VAL A 33 0.59 -5.88 6.07
N LEU A 34 1.86 -5.48 5.99
CA LEU A 34 2.26 -4.07 5.97
C LEU A 34 2.54 -3.62 4.53
N VAL A 35 1.96 -2.49 4.11
CA VAL A 35 2.30 -1.85 2.83
C VAL A 35 3.08 -0.57 3.11
N LEU A 36 4.22 -0.41 2.46
CA LEU A 36 5.06 0.80 2.55
C LEU A 36 5.06 1.52 1.21
N GLU A 37 4.79 2.81 1.20
CA GLU A 37 4.86 3.67 0.02
C GLU A 37 5.80 4.84 0.30
N ALA A 38 6.55 5.25 -0.71
CA ALA A 38 7.48 6.36 -0.61
C ALA A 38 6.78 7.72 -0.76
N ASP A 39 5.67 7.75 -1.50
CA ASP A 39 4.83 8.94 -1.69
C ASP A 39 3.81 9.13 -0.54
N GLU A 40 3.25 10.32 -0.42
CA GLU A 40 2.22 10.65 0.58
C GLU A 40 0.85 10.00 0.27
N ARG A 41 0.71 9.40 -0.91
CA ARG A 41 -0.52 8.79 -1.40
C ARG A 41 -0.28 7.44 -2.10
N PRO A 42 -1.26 6.53 -2.08
CA PRO A 42 -1.25 5.34 -2.92
C PRO A 42 -1.58 5.66 -4.38
N GLY A 43 -1.41 4.66 -5.24
CA GLY A 43 -1.74 4.68 -6.67
C GLY A 43 -0.52 4.59 -7.57
N GLY A 44 0.66 4.94 -7.07
CA GLY A 44 1.91 4.96 -7.83
C GLY A 44 1.75 5.81 -9.08
N ARG A 45 1.94 5.21 -10.26
CA ARG A 45 1.78 5.87 -11.57
C ARG A 45 0.35 6.33 -11.87
N LEU A 46 -0.65 5.83 -11.16
CA LEU A 46 -2.02 6.31 -11.29
C LEU A 46 -2.27 7.46 -10.32
N LYS A 47 -2.79 8.56 -10.86
CA LYS A 47 -3.19 9.76 -10.11
C LYS A 47 -4.46 10.30 -10.73
N THR A 48 -5.43 10.58 -9.88
CA THR A 48 -6.55 11.46 -10.22
C THR A 48 -6.22 12.82 -9.63
N ASP A 49 -6.36 13.86 -10.43
CA ASP A 49 -6.10 15.24 -10.01
C ASP A 49 -7.30 16.10 -10.33
N ARG A 50 -7.51 17.16 -9.55
CA ARG A 50 -8.62 18.08 -9.77
C ARG A 50 -8.15 19.24 -10.63
N VAL A 51 -8.69 19.35 -11.84
CA VAL A 51 -8.30 20.38 -12.83
C VAL A 51 -9.54 21.18 -13.24
N ASP A 52 -9.48 22.50 -13.09
CA ASP A 52 -10.56 23.43 -13.45
C ASP A 52 -11.94 23.07 -12.86
N GLY A 53 -11.94 22.52 -11.64
CA GLY A 53 -13.14 22.11 -10.93
C GLY A 53 -13.61 20.68 -11.22
N PHE A 54 -13.03 20.01 -12.21
CA PHE A 54 -13.31 18.62 -12.56
C PHE A 54 -12.37 17.67 -11.84
N LEU A 55 -12.90 16.52 -11.43
CA LEU A 55 -12.13 15.42 -10.86
C LEU A 55 -11.94 14.33 -11.92
#